data_AF-A0A7G8DNR0-F1
#
_entry.id   AF-A0A7G8DNR0-F1
#
_cell.length_a   1.000
_cell.length_b   1.000
_cell.length_c   1.000
_cell.angle_alpha   90.00
_cell.angle_beta   90.00
_cell.angle_gamma   90.00
#
_symmetry.space_group_name_H-M   'P 1'
#
loop_
_entity.id
_entity.type
_entity.pdbx_description
1 polymer ?
#
loop_
_entity_poly.entity_id
_entity_poly.type
_entity_poly.pdbx_seq_one_letter_code
_entity_poly.pdbx_strand_id
1 'polypeptide(L)'
;MMPLILLGSLLLATSAPAKAENPYDPNSYWFGFTAGAGGMLCMMTTDGTISKALGSKIFAEMFEELETDPELTSFKQDFRNAYQGLRKNSDCNGVVK
;
A
#
# COMPACT_ATOMS: atom_id res chain seq x y z
N MET A 1 -30.04 -2.74 -42.24
CA MET A 1 -29.43 -3.44 -41.08
C MET A 1 -27.91 -3.50 -41.28
N MET A 2 -27.16 -2.46 -40.90
CA MET A 2 -25.68 -2.55 -40.81
C MET A 2 -24.98 -1.41 -40.02
N PRO A 3 -25.40 -1.01 -38.80
CA PRO A 3 -24.59 -0.08 -38.00
C PRO A 3 -23.78 -0.75 -36.86
N LEU A 4 -24.01 -2.04 -36.58
CA LEU A 4 -23.42 -2.70 -35.40
C LEU A 4 -21.94 -3.10 -35.53
N ILE A 5 -21.40 -3.17 -36.75
CA ILE A 5 -20.02 -3.66 -36.96
C ILE A 5 -18.97 -2.59 -36.60
N LEU A 6 -19.28 -1.30 -36.76
CA LEU A 6 -18.32 -0.23 -36.44
C LEU A 6 -18.10 -0.02 -34.93
N LEU A 7 -19.06 -0.36 -34.07
CA LEU A 7 -18.93 -0.19 -32.61
C LEU A 7 -18.07 -1.29 -31.97
N GLY A 8 -18.02 -2.49 -32.56
CA GLY A 8 -17.18 -3.58 -32.05
C GLY A 8 -15.68 -3.29 -32.18
N SER A 9 -15.29 -2.59 -33.24
CA SER A 9 -13.89 -2.25 -33.51
C SER A 9 -13.34 -1.13 -32.62
N LEU A 10 -14.20 -0.29 -32.04
CA LEU A 10 -13.78 0.78 -31.14
C LEU A 10 -13.46 0.25 -29.72
N LEU A 11 -14.22 -0.75 -29.25
CA LEU A 11 -14.04 -1.35 -27.93
C LEU A 11 -12.74 -2.17 -27.81
N LEU A 12 -12.24 -2.71 -28.93
CA LEU A 12 -10.97 -3.43 -28.99
C LEU A 12 -9.75 -2.50 -29.06
N ALA A 13 -9.93 -1.23 -29.41
CA ALA A 13 -8.85 -0.24 -29.46
C ALA A 13 -8.57 0.42 -28.10
N THR A 14 -9.47 0.27 -27.13
CA THR A 14 -9.35 0.85 -25.78
C THR A 14 -8.90 -0.15 -24.73
N SER A 15 -8.45 -1.35 -25.11
CA SER A 15 -7.60 -2.13 -24.22
C SER A 15 -6.24 -1.43 -24.16
N ALA A 16 -6.20 -0.26 -23.53
CA ALA A 16 -4.96 0.22 -22.93
C ALA A 16 -4.45 -0.99 -22.15
N PRO A 17 -3.24 -1.49 -22.44
CA PRO A 17 -2.68 -2.54 -21.63
C PRO A 17 -2.81 -2.02 -20.21
N ALA A 18 -3.44 -2.80 -19.33
CA ALA A 18 -3.32 -2.58 -17.91
C ALA A 18 -1.82 -2.62 -17.66
N LYS A 19 -1.18 -1.44 -17.69
CA LYS A 19 0.22 -1.31 -17.41
C LYS A 19 0.28 -1.84 -16.00
N ALA A 20 0.99 -2.96 -15.82
CA ALA A 20 1.45 -3.37 -14.51
C ALA A 20 1.92 -2.08 -13.83
N GLU A 21 1.28 -1.75 -12.69
CA GLU A 21 1.57 -0.52 -11.97
C GLU A 21 3.09 -0.39 -11.91
N ASN A 22 3.59 0.80 -12.24
CA ASN A 22 5.01 1.06 -12.11
C ASN A 22 5.36 0.70 -10.65
N PRO A 23 6.34 -0.17 -10.36
CA PRO A 23 6.67 -0.64 -8.99
C PRO A 23 7.17 0.48 -8.05
N TYR A 24 7.03 1.73 -8.47
CA TYR A 24 7.44 2.96 -7.82
C TYR A 24 6.35 4.04 -7.91
N ASP A 25 5.09 3.64 -8.08
CA ASP A 25 3.98 4.59 -8.11
C ASP A 25 3.57 4.94 -6.66
N PRO A 26 3.71 6.19 -6.19
CA PRO A 26 3.08 6.62 -4.94
C PRO A 26 1.54 6.54 -4.99
N ASN A 27 0.95 6.27 -6.16
CA ASN A 27 -0.45 5.89 -6.34
C ASN A 27 -0.69 4.36 -6.33
N SER A 28 0.33 3.54 -6.04
CA SER A 28 0.16 2.10 -5.81
C SER A 28 -0.86 1.86 -4.70
N TYR A 29 -1.80 0.95 -4.96
CA TYR A 29 -2.78 0.53 -3.96
C TYR A 29 -2.08 0.07 -2.68
N TRP A 30 -1.00 -0.71 -2.79
CA TRP A 30 -0.30 -1.27 -1.63
C TRP A 30 0.46 -0.21 -0.84
N PHE A 31 1.06 0.76 -1.51
CA PHE A 31 1.65 1.92 -0.83
C PHE A 31 0.57 2.66 -0.03
N GLY A 32 -0.55 3.01 -0.68
CA GLY A 32 -1.64 3.75 -0.06
C GLY A 32 -2.28 3.00 1.11
N PHE A 33 -2.55 1.71 0.93
CA PHE A 33 -3.09 0.83 1.96
C PHE A 33 -2.18 0.79 3.20
N THR A 34 -0.88 0.55 3.02
CA THR A 34 0.06 0.45 4.14
C THR A 34 0.33 1.78 4.82
N ALA A 35 0.51 2.85 4.06
CA ALA A 35 0.72 4.18 4.62
C ALA A 35 -0.53 4.66 5.38
N GLY A 36 -1.74 4.38 4.86
CA GLY A 36 -3.00 4.72 5.51
C GLY A 36 -3.24 3.91 6.79
N ALA A 37 -3.16 2.58 6.70
CA ALA A 37 -3.35 1.70 7.86
C ALA A 37 -2.30 1.94 8.95
N GLY A 38 -1.03 2.10 8.55
CA GLY A 38 0.04 2.43 9.48
C GLY A 38 -0.13 3.81 10.11
N GLY A 39 -0.57 4.81 9.35
CA GLY A 39 -0.85 6.14 9.87
C GLY A 39 -1.95 6.11 10.95
N MET A 40 -3.04 5.40 10.68
CA MET A 40 -4.11 5.19 11.66
C MET A 40 -3.60 4.49 12.93
N LEU A 41 -2.78 3.45 12.78
CA LEU A 41 -2.19 2.74 13.91
C LEU A 41 -1.33 3.68 14.77
N CYS A 42 -0.52 4.54 14.14
CA CYS A 42 0.26 5.54 14.85
C CYS A 42 -0.64 6.55 15.59
N MET A 43 -1.71 7.05 14.96
CA MET A 43 -2.68 7.93 15.62
C MET A 43 -3.30 7.28 16.86
N MET A 44 -3.70 6.00 16.76
CA MET A 44 -4.25 5.23 17.89
C MET A 44 -3.24 5.04 19.05
N THR A 45 -1.93 5.11 18.78
CA THR A 45 -0.93 5.11 19.86
C THR A 45 -0.77 6.50 20.48
N THR A 46 -0.93 7.57 19.68
CA THR A 46 -0.78 8.95 20.12
C THR A 46 -1.96 9.41 20.96
N ASP A 47 -3.18 9.01 20.61
CA ASP A 47 -4.39 9.30 21.38
C ASP A 47 -4.58 8.39 22.62
N GLY A 48 -3.74 7.35 22.75
CA GLY A 48 -3.74 6.42 23.87
C GLY A 48 -4.77 5.29 23.77
N THR A 49 -5.45 5.14 22.63
CA THR A 49 -6.36 4.01 22.37
C THR A 49 -5.63 2.67 22.48
N ILE A 50 -4.38 2.63 22.01
CA ILE A 50 -3.46 1.50 22.23
C ILE A 50 -2.12 1.98 22.78
N SER A 51 -1.39 1.09 23.44
CA SER A 51 -0.03 1.41 23.90
C SER A 51 0.96 1.47 22.73
N LYS A 52 1.98 2.32 22.85
CA LYS A 52 3.11 2.35 21.89
C LYS A 52 3.78 0.99 21.73
N ALA A 53 3.89 0.22 22.82
CA ALA A 53 4.46 -1.12 22.79
C ALA A 53 3.63 -2.08 21.90
N LEU A 54 2.30 -2.01 22.01
CA LEU A 54 1.41 -2.78 21.14
C LEU A 54 1.52 -2.31 19.68
N GLY A 55 1.52 -1.01 19.43
CA GLY A 55 1.71 -0.46 18.08
C GLY A 55 3.03 -0.90 17.44
N SER A 56 4.14 -0.84 18.18
CA SER A 56 5.45 -1.32 17.71
C SER A 56 5.45 -2.80 17.42
N LYS A 57 4.78 -3.61 18.25
CA LYS A 57 4.67 -5.06 18.03
C LYS A 57 3.91 -5.36 16.73
N ILE A 58 2.78 -4.70 16.50
CA ILE A 58 1.99 -4.87 15.27
C ILE A 58 2.83 -4.51 14.04
N PHE A 59 3.55 -3.39 14.08
CA PHE A 59 4.42 -3.03 12.95
C PHE A 59 5.56 -4.02 12.72
N ALA A 60 6.14 -4.58 13.77
CA ALA A 60 7.19 -5.59 13.66
C ALA A 60 6.67 -6.87 13.01
N GLU A 61 5.51 -7.37 13.46
CA GLU A 61 4.84 -8.54 12.89
C GLU A 61 4.46 -8.31 11.42
N MET A 62 3.92 -7.13 11.10
CA MET A 62 3.65 -6.77 9.70
C MET A 62 4.94 -6.75 8.86
N PHE A 63 6.03 -6.19 9.37
CA PHE A 63 7.30 -6.18 8.64
C PHE A 63 7.84 -7.59 8.41
N GLU A 64 7.73 -8.48 9.41
CA GLU A 64 8.15 -9.87 9.30
C GLU A 64 7.33 -10.62 8.24
N GLU A 65 6.01 -10.49 8.27
CA GLU A 65 5.11 -11.07 7.26
C GLU A 65 5.51 -10.60 5.86
N LEU A 66 5.74 -9.30 5.70
CA LEU A 66 6.14 -8.71 4.43
C LEU A 66 7.48 -9.21 3.90
N GLU A 67 8.44 -9.52 4.77
CA GLU A 67 9.74 -10.05 4.36
C GLU A 67 9.67 -11.53 4.01
N THR A 68 8.82 -12.29 4.68
CA THR A 68 8.81 -13.75 4.65
C THR A 68 7.75 -14.35 3.73
N ASP A 69 6.63 -13.66 3.49
CA ASP A 69 5.57 -14.14 2.63
C ASP A 69 5.96 -14.04 1.13
N PRO A 70 6.06 -15.18 0.41
CA PRO A 70 6.37 -15.17 -1.02
C PRO A 70 5.28 -14.48 -1.86
N GLU A 71 4.01 -14.49 -1.45
CA GLU A 71 2.90 -13.87 -2.18
C GLU A 71 3.02 -12.33 -2.20
N LEU A 72 3.71 -11.76 -1.22
CA LEU A 72 3.91 -10.31 -1.10
C LEU A 72 5.19 -9.83 -1.80
N THR A 73 5.96 -10.73 -2.40
CA THR A 73 7.27 -10.42 -3.01
C THR A 73 7.22 -9.29 -4.03
N SER A 74 6.19 -9.25 -4.88
CA SER A 74 6.04 -8.20 -5.92
C SER A 74 5.77 -6.82 -5.34
N PHE A 75 5.31 -6.73 -4.10
CA PHE A 75 4.85 -5.49 -3.45
C PHE A 75 5.79 -5.05 -2.32
N LYS A 76 6.82 -5.83 -1.98
CA LYS A 76 7.80 -5.54 -0.91
C LYS A 76 8.31 -4.10 -0.97
N GLN A 77 8.55 -3.57 -2.17
CA GLN A 77 9.06 -2.22 -2.32
C GLN A 77 8.01 -1.15 -1.94
N ASP A 78 6.75 -1.34 -2.30
CA ASP A 78 5.65 -0.43 -1.92
C ASP A 78 5.51 -0.38 -0.40
N PHE A 79 5.54 -1.54 0.24
CA PHE A 79 5.53 -1.63 1.69
C PHE A 79 6.73 -0.91 2.31
N ARG A 80 7.96 -1.21 1.88
CA ARG A 80 9.18 -0.52 2.37
C ARG A 80 9.08 0.99 2.24
N ASN A 81 8.58 1.48 1.11
CA ASN A 81 8.39 2.91 0.87
C ASN A 81 7.35 3.52 1.82
N ALA A 82 6.22 2.84 2.02
CA ALA A 82 5.21 3.24 2.98
C ALA A 82 5.78 3.33 4.42
N TYR A 83 6.54 2.32 4.85
CA TYR A 83 7.22 2.34 6.16
C TYR A 83 8.23 3.48 6.30
N GLN A 84 9.00 3.78 5.24
CA GLN A 84 9.88 4.95 5.25
C GLN A 84 9.11 6.27 5.36
N GLY A 85 7.93 6.35 4.75
CA GLY A 85 7.01 7.48 4.93
C GLY A 85 6.51 7.58 6.37
N LEU A 86 6.07 6.47 6.95
CA LEU A 86 5.58 6.41 8.33
C LEU A 86 6.65 6.81 9.34
N ARG A 87 7.92 6.42 9.16
CA ARG A 87 9.04 6.86 10.03
C ARG A 87 9.24 8.38 10.06
N LYS A 88 8.76 9.11 9.03
CA LYS A 88 8.82 10.57 8.97
C LYS A 88 7.57 11.23 9.58
N ASN A 89 6.52 10.47 9.88
CA ASN A 89 5.32 10.97 10.54
C ASN A 89 5.57 11.13 12.05
N SER A 90 5.29 12.31 12.59
CA SER A 90 5.43 12.62 14.02
C SER A 90 4.59 11.70 14.92
N ASP A 91 3.42 11.27 14.44
CA ASP A 91 2.52 10.39 15.19
C ASP A 91 3.11 8.99 15.36
N CYS A 92 4.00 8.59 14.45
CA CYS A 92 4.64 7.27 14.49
C CYS A 92 5.91 7.24 15.35
N ASN A 93 6.24 8.34 16.04
CA ASN A 93 7.51 8.46 16.74
C ASN A 93 7.61 7.52 17.95
N GLY A 94 8.60 6.64 17.91
CA GLY A 94 8.80 5.57 18.88
C GLY A 94 7.90 4.34 18.67
N VAL A 95 7.13 4.31 17.60
CA VAL A 95 6.23 3.20 17.23
C VAL A 95 6.79 2.43 16.04
N VAL A 96 7.03 3.13 14.93
CA VAL A 96 7.72 2.59 13.75
C VAL A 96 9.22 2.88 13.91
N LYS A 97 10.03 1.82 14.00
CA LYS A 97 11.47 1.96 14.24
C LYS A 97 12.31 1.97 13.00
#